data_AF-A0A9E4DGI6-F1
#
_entry.id   AF-A0A9E4DGI6-F1
#
_cell.length_a   1.000
_cell.length_b   1.000
_cell.length_c   1.000
_cell.angle_alpha   90.00
_cell.angle_beta   90.00
_cell.angle_gamma   90.00
#
_symmetry.space_group_name_H-M   'P 1'
#
loop_
_entity.id
_entity.type
_entity.pdbx_description
1 polymer ?
#
loop_
_entity_poly.entity_id
_entity_poly.type
_entity_poly.pdbx_seq_one_letter_code
_entity_poly.pdbx_strand_id
1 'polypeptide(L)'
;MLETSDPCTAFLKARMPAGWRPALDMVDEADSAMRGLACWRGRAAVLDRLLWAKAQTTLTSDQVTAVVNRQAYLVRRFAAVRSFAAAYATLVSALLLRLGEAPDPADPYGRLFLLAGDGAEEREAALAALAAATDDAPLAALATLPGLAFLLLARHQDDGLVGFLARDAFWLAMLGRRGPCA
;
A
#
# COMPACT_ATOMS: atom_id res chain seq x y z
N MET A 1 -8.55 -35.38 -7.48
CA MET A 1 -8.07 -34.43 -6.44
C MET A 1 -8.16 -33.05 -7.04
N LEU A 2 -9.18 -32.27 -6.67
CA LEU A 2 -9.25 -30.86 -7.05
C LEU A 2 -8.22 -30.15 -6.17
N GLU A 3 -7.12 -29.70 -6.75
CA GLU A 3 -6.23 -28.73 -6.09
C GLU A 3 -7.09 -27.51 -5.79
N THR A 4 -7.49 -27.35 -4.53
CA THR A 4 -8.09 -26.11 -4.06
C THR A 4 -6.98 -25.06 -4.13
N SER A 5 -6.90 -24.36 -5.26
CA SER A 5 -5.92 -23.29 -5.46
C SER A 5 -6.06 -22.31 -4.32
N ASP A 6 -4.98 -22.11 -3.55
CA ASP A 6 -4.84 -21.07 -2.55
C ASP A 6 -5.45 -19.74 -3.07
N PRO A 7 -6.36 -19.07 -2.34
CA PRO A 7 -7.04 -17.86 -2.79
C PRO A 7 -6.08 -16.76 -3.24
N CYS A 8 -4.92 -16.63 -2.58
CA CYS A 8 -3.87 -15.69 -2.96
C CYS A 8 -3.29 -16.03 -4.35
N THR A 9 -2.91 -17.29 -4.56
CA THR A 9 -2.40 -17.77 -5.86
C THR A 9 -3.43 -17.61 -6.99
N ALA A 10 -4.69 -17.92 -6.74
CA ALA A 10 -5.78 -17.74 -7.71
C ALA A 10 -5.96 -16.26 -8.08
N PHE A 11 -5.94 -15.38 -7.07
CA PHE A 11 -6.04 -13.94 -7.25
C PHE A 11 -4.88 -13.38 -8.08
N LEU A 12 -3.63 -13.76 -7.77
CA LEU A 12 -2.45 -13.32 -8.53
C LEU A 12 -2.48 -13.78 -9.98
N LYS A 13 -2.87 -15.04 -10.25
CA LYS A 13 -3.03 -15.54 -11.62
C LYS A 13 -4.07 -14.74 -12.41
N ALA A 14 -5.16 -14.34 -11.77
CA ALA A 14 -6.22 -13.56 -12.40
C ALA A 14 -5.80 -12.11 -12.69
N ARG A 15 -5.05 -11.47 -11.78
CA ARG A 15 -4.70 -10.04 -11.87
C ARG A 15 -3.40 -9.76 -12.60
N MET A 16 -2.44 -10.69 -12.60
CA MET A 16 -1.13 -10.54 -13.24
C MET A 16 -0.64 -11.85 -13.86
N PRO A 17 -1.30 -12.35 -14.92
CA PRO A 17 -1.03 -13.69 -15.48
C PRO A 17 0.40 -13.89 -15.98
N ALA A 18 1.10 -12.84 -16.40
CA ALA A 18 2.50 -12.91 -16.82
C ALA A 18 3.50 -12.76 -15.65
N GLY A 19 3.06 -12.28 -14.49
CA GLY A 19 3.92 -11.92 -13.35
C GLY A 19 3.57 -12.60 -12.02
N TRP A 20 2.61 -13.52 -12.01
CA TRP A 20 2.08 -14.08 -10.76
C TRP A 20 3.10 -14.88 -9.96
N ARG A 21 4.07 -15.55 -10.59
CA ARG A 21 5.11 -16.33 -9.89
C ARG A 21 6.06 -15.43 -9.09
N PRO A 22 6.76 -14.45 -9.71
CA PRO A 22 7.55 -13.49 -8.93
C PRO A 22 6.75 -12.75 -7.85
N ALA A 23 5.48 -12.43 -8.12
CA ALA A 23 4.63 -11.79 -7.12
C ALA A 23 4.29 -12.72 -5.96
N LEU A 24 4.05 -14.00 -6.23
CA LEU A 24 3.83 -15.02 -5.20
C LEU A 24 5.06 -15.17 -4.31
N ASP A 25 6.26 -15.23 -4.88
CA ASP A 25 7.51 -15.30 -4.11
C ASP A 25 7.66 -14.09 -3.18
N MET A 26 7.31 -12.88 -3.67
CA MET A 26 7.34 -11.66 -2.86
C MET A 26 6.27 -11.67 -1.75
N VAL A 27 5.09 -12.22 -2.02
CA VAL A 27 4.05 -12.41 -1.00
C VAL A 27 4.50 -13.41 0.05
N ASP A 28 5.12 -14.52 -0.35
CA ASP A 28 5.62 -15.56 0.57
C ASP A 28 6.75 -15.03 1.47
N GLU A 29 7.65 -14.22 0.92
CA GLU A 29 8.70 -13.53 1.68
C GLU A 29 8.09 -12.54 2.69
N ALA A 30 7.14 -11.71 2.25
CA ALA A 30 6.45 -10.76 3.10
C ALA A 30 5.63 -11.45 4.21
N ASP A 31 4.87 -12.49 3.87
CA ASP A 31 4.11 -13.32 4.83
C ASP A 31 5.04 -13.92 5.88
N SER A 32 6.17 -14.50 5.45
CA SER A 32 7.17 -15.08 6.36
C SER A 32 7.74 -14.03 7.32
N ALA A 33 8.00 -12.81 6.84
CA ALA A 33 8.48 -11.70 7.65
C ALA A 33 7.40 -11.10 8.58
N MET A 34 6.12 -11.26 8.24
CA MET A 34 4.98 -10.85 9.07
C MET A 34 4.56 -11.92 10.07
N ARG A 35 4.94 -13.18 9.85
CA ARG A 35 4.61 -14.31 10.70
C ARG A 35 5.18 -14.10 12.11
N GLY A 36 4.30 -14.12 13.10
CA GLY A 36 4.65 -13.83 14.50
C GLY A 36 4.47 -12.36 14.92
N LEU A 37 4.12 -11.46 14.00
CA LEU A 37 3.72 -10.10 14.35
C LEU A 37 2.23 -10.08 14.74
N ALA A 38 1.97 -9.81 16.02
CA ALA A 38 0.63 -9.78 16.59
C ALA A 38 -0.17 -8.51 16.24
N CYS A 39 0.48 -7.42 15.80
CA CYS A 39 -0.18 -6.15 15.52
C CYS A 39 0.02 -5.68 14.07
N TRP A 40 -1.00 -4.98 13.55
CA TRP A 40 -1.00 -4.40 12.20
C TRP A 40 0.10 -3.37 11.97
N ARG A 41 0.52 -2.64 13.02
CA ARG A 41 1.66 -1.72 12.93
C ARG A 41 2.96 -2.41 12.49
N GLY A 42 3.29 -3.56 13.08
CA GLY A 42 4.48 -4.33 12.72
C GLY A 42 4.39 -4.85 11.28
N ARG A 43 3.22 -5.38 10.90
CA ARG A 43 2.95 -5.86 9.55
C ARG A 43 3.06 -4.73 8.51
N ALA A 44 2.53 -3.55 8.84
CA ALA A 44 2.64 -2.34 8.00
C ALA A 44 4.09 -1.92 7.78
N ALA A 45 4.93 -1.96 8.81
CA ALA A 45 6.34 -1.62 8.67
C ALA A 45 7.13 -2.62 7.79
N VAL A 46 6.70 -3.89 7.72
CA VAL A 46 7.28 -4.87 6.78
C VAL A 46 6.85 -4.54 5.35
N LEU A 47 5.55 -4.33 5.11
CA LEU A 47 5.04 -3.96 3.80
C LEU A 47 5.66 -2.66 3.29
N ASP A 48 5.72 -1.64 4.14
CA ASP A 48 6.23 -0.32 3.81
C ASP A 48 7.67 -0.36 3.30
N ARG A 49 8.55 -1.10 3.99
CA ARG A 49 9.94 -1.27 3.56
C ARG A 49 10.03 -1.94 2.20
N LEU A 50 9.21 -2.97 1.95
CA LEU A 50 9.15 -3.63 0.65
C LEU A 50 8.69 -2.66 -0.44
N LEU A 51 7.62 -1.91 -0.21
CA LEU A 51 7.08 -0.94 -1.16
C LEU A 51 8.10 0.15 -1.50
N TRP A 52 8.77 0.69 -0.48
CA TRP A 52 9.75 1.75 -0.67
C TRP A 52 10.99 1.27 -1.40
N ALA A 53 11.53 0.11 -1.02
CA ALA A 53 12.66 -0.51 -1.72
C ALA A 53 12.32 -0.72 -3.20
N LYS A 54 11.12 -1.22 -3.50
CA LYS A 54 10.70 -1.47 -4.88
C LYS A 54 10.43 -0.20 -5.66
N ALA A 55 9.91 0.86 -5.04
CA ALA A 55 9.78 2.16 -5.69
C ALA A 55 11.16 2.66 -6.17
N GLN A 56 12.16 2.62 -5.28
CA GLN A 56 13.52 3.09 -5.59
C GLN A 56 14.21 2.27 -6.69
N THR A 57 13.97 0.95 -6.76
CA THR A 57 14.61 0.11 -7.79
C THR A 57 13.87 0.13 -9.13
N THR A 58 12.59 0.50 -9.14
CA THR A 58 11.73 0.40 -10.35
C THR A 58 11.53 1.75 -11.05
N LEU A 59 11.61 2.86 -10.30
CA LEU A 59 11.29 4.19 -10.80
C LEU A 59 12.53 5.07 -10.86
N THR A 60 12.54 5.98 -11.83
CA THR A 60 13.59 7.02 -11.91
C THR A 60 13.33 8.13 -10.88
N SER A 61 14.37 8.90 -10.55
CA SER A 61 14.25 10.07 -9.67
C SER A 61 13.18 11.05 -10.15
N ASP A 62 13.09 11.30 -11.45
CA ASP A 62 12.07 12.19 -12.03
C ASP A 62 10.65 11.65 -11.83
N GLN A 63 10.46 10.34 -11.96
CA GLN A 63 9.17 9.69 -11.75
C GLN A 63 8.74 9.75 -10.29
N VAL A 64 9.66 9.47 -9.36
CA VAL A 64 9.40 9.61 -7.92
C VAL A 64 9.04 11.05 -7.59
N THR A 65 9.83 12.01 -8.10
CA THR A 65 9.59 13.44 -7.90
C THR A 65 8.23 13.88 -8.43
N ALA A 66 7.84 13.42 -9.62
CA ALA A 66 6.54 13.74 -10.20
C ALA A 66 5.36 13.19 -9.37
N VAL A 67 5.50 11.99 -8.80
CA VAL A 67 4.49 11.40 -7.90
C VAL A 67 4.37 12.23 -6.62
N VAL A 68 5.49 12.51 -5.95
CA VAL A 68 5.52 13.25 -4.68
C VAL A 68 4.99 14.68 -4.83
N ASN A 69 5.32 15.33 -5.94
CA ASN A 69 4.81 16.66 -6.27
C ASN A 69 3.41 16.65 -6.90
N ARG A 70 2.76 15.48 -6.98
CA ARG A 70 1.41 15.29 -7.55
C ARG A 70 1.25 15.93 -8.93
N GLN A 71 2.26 15.80 -9.77
CA GLN A 71 2.24 16.28 -11.15
C GLN A 71 1.42 15.32 -12.01
N ALA A 72 0.10 15.25 -11.76
CA ALA A 72 -0.80 14.21 -12.30
C ALA A 72 -0.67 14.04 -13.82
N TYR A 73 -0.49 15.12 -14.57
CA TYR A 73 -0.25 15.06 -16.01
C TYR A 73 0.99 14.23 -16.38
N LEU A 74 2.12 14.44 -15.69
CA LEU A 74 3.36 13.70 -15.91
C LEU A 74 3.23 12.26 -15.42
N VAL A 75 2.63 12.05 -14.25
CA VAL A 75 2.42 10.71 -13.69
C VAL A 75 1.56 9.85 -14.62
N ARG A 76 0.51 10.42 -15.22
CA ARG A 76 -0.33 9.74 -16.22
C ARG A 76 0.44 9.33 -17.46
N ARG A 77 1.52 10.03 -17.82
CA ARG A 77 2.38 9.68 -18.97
C ARG A 77 3.41 8.62 -18.63
N PHE A 78 3.81 8.47 -17.36
CA PHE A 78 4.78 7.46 -16.94
C PHE A 78 4.17 6.08 -16.81
N ALA A 79 4.36 5.25 -17.83
CA ALA A 79 3.92 3.84 -17.82
C ALA A 79 4.48 3.07 -16.61
N ALA A 80 5.75 3.29 -16.27
CA ALA A 80 6.41 2.66 -15.13
C ALA A 80 5.69 2.95 -13.79
N VAL A 81 5.22 4.19 -13.56
CA VAL A 81 4.50 4.54 -12.34
C VAL A 81 3.14 3.85 -12.28
N ARG A 82 2.40 3.80 -13.39
CA ARG A 82 1.10 3.11 -13.43
C ARG A 82 1.28 1.60 -13.21
N SER A 83 2.28 1.00 -13.86
CA SER A 83 2.61 -0.41 -13.68
C SER A 83 3.04 -0.72 -12.24
N PHE A 84 3.86 0.14 -11.63
CA PHE A 84 4.22 0.06 -10.22
C PHE A 84 2.96 0.10 -9.34
N ALA A 85 2.15 1.14 -9.47
CA ALA A 85 0.97 1.35 -8.63
C ALA A 85 -0.02 0.18 -8.71
N ALA A 86 -0.27 -0.33 -9.92
CA ALA A 86 -1.14 -1.48 -10.14
C ALA A 86 -0.55 -2.77 -9.56
N ALA A 87 0.71 -3.09 -9.87
CA ALA A 87 1.34 -4.33 -9.42
C ALA A 87 1.43 -4.42 -7.90
N TYR A 88 1.80 -3.33 -7.23
CA TYR A 88 1.95 -3.34 -5.78
C TYR A 88 0.62 -3.21 -5.03
N ALA A 89 -0.42 -2.62 -5.62
CA ALA A 89 -1.78 -2.73 -5.08
C ALA A 89 -2.29 -4.18 -5.11
N THR A 90 -2.06 -4.87 -6.23
CA THR A 90 -2.38 -6.29 -6.35
C THR A 90 -1.56 -7.12 -5.35
N LEU A 91 -0.29 -6.80 -5.13
CA LEU A 91 0.53 -7.48 -4.12
C LEU A 91 -0.03 -7.29 -2.70
N VAL A 92 -0.46 -6.08 -2.33
CA VAL A 92 -1.11 -5.82 -1.03
C VAL A 92 -2.37 -6.65 -0.87
N SER A 93 -3.23 -6.71 -1.89
CA SER A 93 -4.43 -7.56 -1.84
C SER A 93 -4.11 -9.04 -1.74
N ALA A 94 -3.11 -9.53 -2.49
CA ALA A 94 -2.67 -10.91 -2.42
C ALA A 94 -2.14 -11.26 -1.02
N LEU A 95 -1.43 -10.33 -0.39
CA LEU A 95 -0.93 -10.48 0.97
C LEU A 95 -2.07 -10.50 2.00
N LEU A 96 -3.09 -9.63 1.86
CA LEU A 96 -4.28 -9.67 2.70
C LEU A 96 -5.01 -11.02 2.61
N LEU A 97 -5.15 -11.55 1.40
CA LEU A 97 -5.69 -12.90 1.19
C LEU A 97 -4.82 -13.98 1.84
N ARG A 98 -3.50 -13.83 1.78
CA ARG A 98 -2.56 -14.81 2.35
C ARG A 98 -2.56 -14.82 3.87
N LEU A 99 -2.63 -13.64 4.50
CA LEU A 99 -2.71 -13.52 5.96
C LEU A 99 -3.99 -14.17 6.52
N GLY A 100 -5.05 -14.28 5.70
CA GLY A 100 -6.31 -14.93 6.07
C GLY A 100 -7.11 -14.21 7.16
N GLU A 101 -6.61 -13.07 7.64
CA GLU A 101 -7.22 -12.21 8.65
C GLU A 101 -7.68 -10.92 7.98
N ALA A 102 -8.94 -10.55 8.17
CA ALA A 102 -9.45 -9.25 7.73
C ALA A 102 -8.87 -8.15 8.63
N PRO A 103 -8.18 -7.13 8.07
CA PRO A 103 -7.80 -5.95 8.84
C PRO A 103 -9.02 -5.30 9.46
N ASP A 104 -8.93 -4.93 10.74
CA ASP A 104 -9.95 -4.12 11.38
C ASP A 104 -9.92 -2.71 10.77
N PRO A 105 -11.01 -2.23 10.14
CA PRO A 105 -11.06 -0.87 9.62
C PRO A 105 -10.95 0.20 10.72
N ALA A 106 -11.15 -0.13 12.00
CA ALA A 106 -10.89 0.77 13.12
C ALA A 106 -9.39 0.93 13.42
N ASP A 107 -8.55 -0.09 13.16
CA ASP A 107 -7.10 0.00 13.31
C ASP A 107 -6.51 0.89 12.20
N PRO A 108 -5.75 1.95 12.53
CA PRO A 108 -5.26 2.88 11.53
C PRO A 108 -4.28 2.23 10.54
N TYR A 109 -3.51 1.22 10.95
CA TYR A 109 -2.57 0.51 10.07
C TYR A 109 -3.31 -0.51 9.19
N GLY A 110 -4.26 -1.26 9.75
CA GLY A 110 -5.12 -2.17 9.01
C GLY A 110 -5.92 -1.44 7.92
N ARG A 111 -6.48 -0.27 8.26
CA ARG A 111 -7.18 0.61 7.30
C ARG A 111 -6.31 1.00 6.11
N LEU A 112 -5.02 1.29 6.33
CA LEU A 112 -4.11 1.67 5.26
C LEU A 112 -3.82 0.51 4.29
N PHE A 113 -3.79 -0.74 4.76
CA PHE A 113 -3.73 -1.91 3.86
C PHE A 113 -4.97 -2.00 2.98
N LEU A 114 -6.15 -1.82 3.56
CA LEU A 114 -7.42 -1.87 2.83
C LEU A 114 -7.48 -0.76 1.77
N LEU A 115 -7.03 0.46 2.10
CA LEU A 115 -6.91 1.56 1.13
C LEU A 115 -5.92 1.26 0.00
N ALA A 116 -4.80 0.61 0.31
CA ALA A 116 -3.75 0.31 -0.64
C ALA A 116 -4.02 -0.90 -1.54
N GLY A 117 -4.99 -1.75 -1.21
CA GLY A 117 -5.39 -2.92 -2.01
C GLY A 117 -6.34 -2.62 -3.19
N ASP A 118 -6.67 -3.66 -3.95
CA ASP A 118 -7.60 -3.64 -5.09
C ASP A 118 -9.06 -4.03 -4.73
N GLY A 119 -9.36 -4.33 -3.45
CA GLY A 119 -10.70 -4.66 -2.97
C GLY A 119 -11.60 -3.42 -2.92
N ALA A 120 -12.69 -3.41 -3.69
CA ALA A 120 -13.54 -2.23 -3.83
C ALA A 120 -14.36 -1.95 -2.56
N GLU A 121 -14.99 -2.99 -2.00
CA GLU A 121 -15.80 -2.90 -0.77
C GLU A 121 -14.93 -2.58 0.44
N GLU A 122 -13.77 -3.23 0.55
CA GLU A 122 -12.78 -2.98 1.60
C GLU A 122 -12.26 -1.55 1.58
N ARG A 123 -11.96 -1.04 0.38
CA ARG A 123 -11.49 0.33 0.19
C ARG A 123 -12.59 1.33 0.51
N GLU A 124 -13.84 1.08 0.12
CA GLU A 124 -14.97 1.95 0.45
C GLU A 124 -15.21 2.01 1.96
N ALA A 125 -15.19 0.87 2.65
CA ALA A 125 -15.27 0.82 4.11
C ALA A 125 -14.12 1.59 4.78
N ALA A 126 -12.89 1.41 4.28
CA ALA A 126 -11.73 2.12 4.78
C ALA A 126 -11.78 3.64 4.51
N LEU A 127 -12.34 4.05 3.37
CA LEU A 127 -12.59 5.46 3.03
C LEU A 127 -13.66 6.07 3.95
N ALA A 128 -14.75 5.35 4.22
CA ALA A 128 -15.80 5.81 5.12
C ALA A 128 -15.27 5.97 6.55
N ALA A 129 -14.49 5.00 7.03
CA ALA A 129 -13.82 5.09 8.34
C ALA A 129 -12.82 6.24 8.39
N LEU A 130 -12.09 6.50 7.30
CA LEU A 130 -11.18 7.64 7.20
C LEU A 130 -11.92 8.98 7.23
N ALA A 131 -13.03 9.11 6.51
CA ALA A 131 -13.84 10.33 6.47
C ALA A 131 -14.55 10.61 7.81
N ALA A 132 -14.87 9.56 8.57
CA ALA A 132 -15.46 9.66 9.91
C ALA A 132 -14.43 9.91 11.03
N ALA A 133 -13.14 9.75 10.75
CA ALA A 133 -12.09 10.02 11.73
C ALA A 133 -12.02 11.52 12.03
N THR A 134 -12.18 11.88 13.29
CA THR A 134 -12.11 13.27 13.78
C THR A 134 -10.71 13.64 14.29
N ASP A 135 -9.78 12.69 14.28
CA ASP A 135 -8.41 12.83 14.77
C ASP A 135 -7.36 12.68 13.67
N ASP A 136 -6.14 13.12 13.96
CA ASP A 136 -4.99 13.01 13.05
C ASP A 136 -4.39 11.59 13.01
N ALA A 137 -5.04 10.58 13.61
CA ALA A 137 -4.47 9.24 13.74
C ALA A 137 -4.11 8.59 12.39
N PRO A 138 -4.90 8.72 11.31
CA PRO A 138 -4.54 8.18 10.00
C PRO A 138 -3.32 8.86 9.38
N LEU A 139 -3.20 10.19 9.54
CA LEU A 139 -2.06 10.97 9.06
C LEU A 139 -0.80 10.57 9.83
N ALA A 140 -0.88 10.50 11.16
CA ALA A 140 0.23 10.11 12.02
C ALA A 140 0.70 8.68 11.74
N ALA A 141 -0.21 7.73 11.54
CA ALA A 141 0.13 6.36 11.17
C ALA A 141 0.81 6.30 9.80
N LEU A 142 0.22 6.94 8.78
CA LEU A 142 0.78 6.93 7.42
C LEU A 142 2.12 7.68 7.33
N ALA A 143 2.35 8.70 8.16
CA ALA A 143 3.62 9.41 8.24
C ALA A 143 4.77 8.54 8.76
N THR A 144 4.48 7.38 9.35
CA THR A 144 5.50 6.37 9.71
C THR A 144 5.78 5.37 8.58
N LEU A 145 5.05 5.46 7.46
CA LEU A 145 5.03 4.49 6.36
C LEU A 145 5.18 5.20 4.99
N PRO A 146 6.38 5.74 4.67
CA PRO A 146 6.61 6.49 3.44
C PRO A 146 6.43 5.67 2.16
N GLY A 147 6.74 4.38 2.16
CA GLY A 147 6.50 3.49 1.03
C GLY A 147 5.01 3.27 0.75
N LEU A 148 4.21 3.14 1.80
CA LEU A 148 2.75 3.02 1.68
C LEU A 148 2.12 4.36 1.25
N ALA A 149 2.59 5.48 1.81
CA ALA A 149 2.19 6.82 1.39
C ALA A 149 2.51 7.06 -0.09
N PHE A 150 3.70 6.64 -0.53
CA PHE A 150 4.10 6.73 -1.93
C PHE A 150 3.22 5.88 -2.86
N LEU A 151 2.89 4.64 -2.47
CA LEU A 151 1.97 3.80 -3.24
C LEU A 151 0.59 4.47 -3.37
N LEU A 152 0.05 5.01 -2.28
CA LEU A 152 -1.23 5.73 -2.30
C LEU A 152 -1.18 6.95 -3.21
N LEU A 153 -0.10 7.74 -3.20
CA LEU A 153 0.11 8.86 -4.14
C LEU A 153 0.15 8.41 -5.60
N ALA A 154 0.84 7.30 -5.88
CA ALA A 154 0.95 6.76 -7.23
C ALA A 154 -0.42 6.30 -7.77
N ARG A 155 -1.29 5.78 -6.90
CA ARG A 155 -2.66 5.32 -7.23
C ARG A 155 -3.69 6.46 -7.28
N HIS A 156 -3.65 7.38 -6.33
CA HIS A 156 -4.63 8.46 -6.13
C HIS A 156 -4.07 9.79 -6.63
N GLN A 157 -4.15 9.98 -7.95
CA GLN A 157 -3.66 11.18 -8.64
C GLN A 157 -4.69 12.30 -8.71
N ASP A 158 -5.88 12.06 -8.18
CA ASP A 158 -6.98 13.01 -8.05
C ASP A 158 -6.83 13.88 -6.79
N ASP A 159 -7.58 14.97 -6.73
CA ASP A 159 -7.67 15.87 -5.57
C ASP A 159 -8.63 15.34 -4.49
N GLY A 160 -8.54 14.04 -4.22
CA GLY A 160 -9.32 13.36 -3.20
C GLY A 160 -8.64 13.33 -1.84
N LEU A 161 -9.42 13.01 -0.80
CA LEU A 161 -8.98 12.88 0.60
C LEU A 161 -7.69 12.04 0.74
N VAL A 162 -7.64 10.88 0.07
CA VAL A 162 -6.49 9.96 0.14
C VAL A 162 -5.23 10.56 -0.49
N GLY A 163 -5.37 11.29 -1.60
CA GLY A 163 -4.24 11.94 -2.28
C GLY A 163 -3.60 13.04 -1.44
N PHE A 164 -4.40 13.84 -0.71
CA PHE A 164 -3.90 14.83 0.24
C PHE A 164 -3.27 14.18 1.47
N LEU A 165 -3.95 13.22 2.10
CA LEU A 165 -3.44 12.49 3.25
C LEU A 165 -2.07 11.84 2.95
N ALA A 166 -1.97 11.15 1.82
CA ALA A 166 -0.75 10.47 1.41
C ALA A 166 0.40 11.43 1.10
N ARG A 167 0.11 12.60 0.51
CA ARG A 167 1.10 13.64 0.28
C ARG A 167 1.68 14.15 1.60
N ASP A 168 0.82 14.55 2.51
CA ASP A 168 1.23 15.19 3.74
C ASP A 168 1.98 14.20 4.63
N ALA A 169 1.49 12.96 4.71
CA ALA A 169 2.18 11.86 5.37
C ALA A 169 3.57 11.60 4.78
N PHE A 170 3.70 11.54 3.45
CA PHE A 170 4.98 11.32 2.79
C PHE A 170 5.98 12.44 3.11
N TRP A 171 5.56 13.71 3.04
CA TRP A 171 6.43 14.83 3.40
C TRP A 171 6.80 14.85 4.88
N LEU A 172 5.86 14.54 5.78
CA LEU A 172 6.17 14.42 7.21
C LEU A 172 7.21 13.34 7.48
N ALA A 173 7.10 12.19 6.82
CA ALA A 173 8.07 11.10 6.90
C ALA A 173 9.46 11.55 6.42
N MET A 174 9.52 12.21 5.26
CA MET A 174 10.78 12.65 4.64
C MET A 174 11.48 13.78 5.39
N LEU A 175 10.71 14.68 6.01
CA LEU A 175 11.25 15.80 6.79
C LEU A 175 11.70 15.38 8.20
N GLY A 176 11.58 14.09 8.56
CA GLY A 176 12.03 13.57 9.85
C GLY A 176 11.23 14.11 11.03
N ARG A 177 10.02 14.64 10.81
CA ARG A 177 9.10 14.98 11.91
C ARG A 177 8.56 13.69 12.50
N ARG A 178 9.40 13.04 13.30
CA ARG A 178 8.98 11.98 14.20
C ARG A 178 7.97 12.59 15.18
N GLY A 179 6.68 12.35 14.94
CA GLY A 179 5.70 12.41 16.01
C GLY A 179 6.17 11.51 17.16
N PRO A 180 5.99 11.92 18.43
CA PRO A 180 6.56 11.22 19.56
C PRO A 180 5.91 9.84 19.71
N CYS A 181 6.74 8.80 19.66
CA CYS A 181 6.54 7.53 20.35
C CYS A 181 7.92 7.03 20.75
N ALA A 182 8.30 7.40 21.97
CA ALA A 182 9.14 6.56 22.83
C ALA A 182 8.28 5.42 23.38
#